data_AF-A0A6P3BR61-F1
#
_entry.id   AF-A0A6P3BR61-F1
#
_cell.length_a   1.000
_cell.length_b   1.000
_cell.length_c   1.000
_cell.angle_alpha   90.00
_cell.angle_beta   90.00
_cell.angle_gamma   90.00
#
_symmetry.space_group_name_H-M   'P 1'
#
loop_
_entity.id
_entity.type
_entity.pdbx_description
1 polymer ?
#
loop_
_entity_poly.entity_id
_entity_poly.type
_entity_poly.pdbx_seq_one_letter_code
_entity_poly.pdbx_strand_id
1 'polypeptide(L)'
;MSATGTPRASPLARQAFAAYAALIVYASLYPFEGWVSLGIGPFDYLFAPMQRYVTAFDVVTNVLGYLPFGALAVLALHPRWRGVAATLIAAGLCVLLSGSMEALQTYLPTRVASNLDLAANALGALLGAALVAPATGALLDRGALRRLRFAWFEDDGATPLLLAGLWPFAILFPSPFLFGIGDWPAALWERADASMQDALLAWLPAAWRVGEWPERVDGWLSDSGWEAALGGLMLFAALTIASLAMRSRAPRIRLLIALVAATLVLKAAATFMQSATGLVVVWATPGARLGIELGFAAALVALHVPATWRATLAALALLAGVALVNLLPVNPFFDFTLSGWRQGRYVHFNSLARWLAWIWPYAALIWLGQRVEHAWLPAALRR
;
A
#
# COMPACT_ATOMS: atom_id res chain seq x y z
N MET A 1 39.23 -15.12 18.10
CA MET A 1 39.28 -15.09 16.63
C MET A 1 37.88 -15.34 16.08
N SER A 2 37.11 -14.29 15.78
CA SER A 2 35.78 -14.47 15.18
C SER A 2 35.96 -14.83 13.70
N ALA A 3 35.44 -15.97 13.28
CA ALA A 3 35.36 -16.30 11.86
C ALA A 3 34.59 -15.19 11.13
N THR A 4 35.30 -14.34 10.39
CA THR A 4 34.70 -13.35 9.50
C THR A 4 34.14 -14.11 8.31
N GLY A 5 32.92 -14.63 8.45
CA GLY A 5 32.17 -15.21 7.35
C GLY A 5 32.16 -14.22 6.19
N THR A 6 32.41 -14.72 4.98
CA THR A 6 32.34 -13.89 3.77
C THR A 6 30.98 -13.19 3.71
N PRO A 7 30.93 -11.87 3.50
CA PRO A 7 29.67 -11.16 3.30
C PRO A 7 28.86 -11.87 2.23
N ARG A 8 27.61 -12.22 2.53
CA ARG A 8 26.70 -12.85 1.57
C ARG A 8 25.68 -11.83 1.09
N ALA A 9 25.42 -11.83 -0.21
CA ALA A 9 24.37 -11.01 -0.79
C ALA A 9 23.01 -11.37 -0.18
N SER A 10 22.18 -10.35 0.09
CA SER A 10 20.84 -10.54 0.63
C SER A 10 19.85 -10.83 -0.50
N PRO A 11 19.22 -12.03 -0.56
CA PRO A 11 18.20 -12.33 -1.57
C PRO A 11 17.00 -11.39 -1.45
N LEU A 12 16.60 -11.07 -0.21
CA LEU A 12 15.49 -10.16 0.08
C LEU A 12 15.75 -8.76 -0.49
N ALA A 13 16.96 -8.22 -0.34
CA ALA A 13 17.28 -6.90 -0.87
C ALA A 13 17.21 -6.87 -2.40
N ARG A 14 17.68 -7.95 -3.06
CA ARG A 14 17.61 -8.09 -4.52
C ARG A 14 16.18 -8.25 -5.02
N GLN A 15 15.37 -9.06 -4.33
CA GLN A 15 13.96 -9.24 -4.65
C GLN A 15 13.18 -7.93 -4.45
N ALA A 16 13.42 -7.22 -3.35
CA ALA A 16 12.80 -5.92 -3.09
C ALA A 16 13.19 -4.88 -4.15
N PHE A 17 14.48 -4.83 -4.52
CA PHE A 17 14.94 -3.96 -5.60
C PHE A 17 14.28 -4.30 -6.95
N ALA A 18 14.24 -5.58 -7.32
CA ALA A 18 13.60 -6.02 -8.55
C ALA A 18 12.09 -5.73 -8.57
N ALA A 19 11.40 -5.98 -7.45
CA ALA A 19 9.98 -5.67 -7.30
C ALA A 19 9.72 -4.15 -7.41
N TYR A 20 10.57 -3.32 -6.80
CA TYR A 20 10.44 -1.87 -6.89
C TYR A 20 10.76 -1.33 -8.29
N ALA A 21 11.75 -1.91 -8.98
CA ALA A 21 12.03 -1.58 -10.38
C ALA A 21 10.86 -1.97 -11.30
N ALA A 22 10.27 -3.15 -11.10
CA ALA A 22 9.07 -3.57 -11.83
C ALA A 22 7.87 -2.66 -11.55
N LEU A 23 7.72 -2.21 -10.30
CA LEU A 23 6.70 -1.24 -9.91
C LEU A 23 6.87 0.10 -10.64
N ILE A 24 8.11 0.60 -10.75
CA ILE A 24 8.41 1.79 -11.55
C ILE A 24 8.02 1.58 -13.02
N VAL A 25 8.43 0.47 -13.63
CA VAL A 25 8.08 0.16 -15.03
C VAL A 25 6.57 0.15 -15.22
N TYR A 26 5.83 -0.53 -14.34
CA TYR A 26 4.37 -0.55 -14.39
C TYR A 26 3.79 0.85 -14.28
N ALA A 27 4.22 1.63 -13.28
CA ALA A 27 3.71 2.98 -13.04
C ALA A 27 4.05 3.94 -14.19
N SER A 28 5.18 3.76 -14.86
CA SER A 28 5.60 4.59 -16.00
C SER A 28 4.85 4.25 -17.28
N LEU A 29 4.62 2.97 -17.56
CA LEU A 29 4.09 2.51 -18.85
C LEU A 29 2.57 2.34 -18.87
N TYR A 30 1.89 2.44 -17.74
CA TYR A 30 0.43 2.46 -17.71
C TYR A 30 -0.12 3.77 -18.31
N PRO A 31 -1.26 3.75 -19.03
CA PRO A 31 -2.00 2.57 -19.47
C PRO A 31 -1.28 1.83 -20.61
N PHE A 32 -1.46 0.51 -20.69
CA PHE A 32 -0.84 -0.34 -21.71
C PHE A 32 -1.59 -0.33 -23.06
N GLU A 33 -2.38 0.73 -23.31
CA GLU A 33 -3.23 0.90 -24.49
C GLU A 33 -3.21 2.36 -24.96
N GLY A 34 -3.61 2.61 -26.21
CA GLY A 34 -3.69 3.96 -26.77
C GLY A 34 -2.34 4.60 -27.13
N TRP A 35 -1.30 3.79 -27.36
CA TRP A 35 0.04 4.29 -27.72
C TRP A 35 0.06 4.74 -29.19
N VAL A 36 0.62 5.91 -29.46
CA VAL A 36 0.63 6.55 -30.79
C VAL A 36 2.00 7.14 -31.09
N SER A 37 2.48 6.94 -32.31
CA SER A 37 3.67 7.64 -32.81
C SER A 37 3.29 9.01 -33.34
N LEU A 38 3.83 10.07 -32.72
CA LEU A 38 3.61 11.47 -33.10
C LEU A 38 4.73 12.03 -33.99
N GLY A 39 5.60 11.16 -34.53
CA GLY A 39 6.77 11.58 -35.31
C GLY A 39 7.92 12.15 -34.48
N ILE A 40 7.84 12.04 -33.14
CA ILE A 40 8.88 12.44 -32.19
C ILE A 40 9.77 11.24 -31.91
N GLY A 41 11.09 11.44 -31.96
CA GLY A 41 12.08 10.43 -31.63
C GLY A 41 12.09 10.11 -30.13
N PRO A 42 12.38 8.85 -29.75
CA PRO A 42 12.29 8.41 -28.35
C PRO A 42 13.30 9.10 -27.42
N PHE A 43 14.33 9.77 -27.94
CA PHE A 43 15.34 10.46 -27.15
C PHE A 43 15.32 11.98 -27.33
N ASP A 44 14.35 12.52 -28.08
CA ASP A 44 14.28 13.95 -28.38
C ASP A 44 14.05 14.80 -27.11
N TYR A 45 13.40 14.21 -26.10
CA TYR A 45 13.16 14.86 -24.80
C TYR A 45 14.45 15.28 -24.07
N LEU A 46 15.59 14.62 -24.35
CA LEU A 46 16.88 14.96 -23.73
C LEU A 46 17.36 16.35 -24.14
N PHE A 47 17.04 16.76 -25.37
CA PHE A 47 17.49 18.02 -25.97
C PHE A 47 16.37 19.05 -26.05
N ALA A 48 15.15 18.68 -25.66
CA ALA A 48 14.01 19.58 -25.61
C ALA A 48 14.25 20.73 -24.61
N PRO A 49 13.74 21.95 -24.89
CA PRO A 49 13.78 23.03 -23.92
C PRO A 49 13.03 22.62 -22.64
N MET A 50 13.49 23.13 -21.50
CA MET A 50 12.83 22.85 -20.22
C MET A 50 11.34 23.20 -20.28
N GLN A 51 10.52 22.29 -19.77
CA GLN A 51 9.07 22.49 -19.72
C GLN A 51 8.73 23.76 -18.92
N ARG A 52 7.85 24.61 -19.48
CA ARG A 52 7.52 25.91 -18.88
C ARG A 52 6.59 25.82 -17.66
N TYR A 53 5.82 24.74 -17.53
CA TYR A 53 4.78 24.58 -16.52
C TYR A 53 5.12 23.51 -15.48
N VAL A 54 6.37 23.49 -15.02
CA VAL A 54 6.80 22.58 -13.96
C VAL A 54 6.49 23.20 -12.61
N THR A 55 5.85 22.42 -11.74
CA THR A 55 5.66 22.81 -10.35
C THR A 55 6.73 22.18 -9.45
N ALA A 56 7.11 22.85 -8.36
CA ALA A 56 8.02 22.25 -7.35
C ALA A 56 7.50 20.89 -6.85
N PHE A 57 6.18 20.73 -6.86
CA PHE A 57 5.51 19.49 -6.51
C PHE A 57 5.83 18.33 -7.48
N ASP A 58 5.89 18.55 -8.80
CA ASP A 58 6.33 17.51 -9.78
C ASP A 58 7.71 16.98 -9.40
N VAL A 59 8.65 17.90 -9.23
CA VAL A 59 10.06 17.60 -8.91
C VAL A 59 10.16 16.82 -7.60
N VAL A 60 9.49 17.28 -6.54
CA VAL A 60 9.51 16.61 -5.24
C VAL A 60 8.93 15.20 -5.33
N THR A 61 7.84 15.00 -6.07
CA THR A 61 7.23 13.66 -6.19
C THR A 61 8.09 12.69 -6.98
N ASN A 62 8.78 13.15 -8.01
CA ASN A 62 9.75 12.36 -8.79
C ASN A 62 10.97 11.98 -7.94
N VAL A 63 11.53 12.94 -7.19
CA VAL A 63 12.61 12.69 -6.23
C VAL A 63 12.20 11.64 -5.18
N LEU A 64 11.03 11.82 -4.56
CA LEU A 64 10.53 10.89 -3.54
C LEU A 64 10.20 9.50 -4.11
N GLY A 65 9.69 9.43 -5.35
CA GLY A 65 9.37 8.18 -6.03
C GLY A 65 10.59 7.32 -6.34
N TYR A 66 11.72 7.94 -6.69
CA TYR A 66 12.96 7.24 -7.02
C TYR A 66 13.95 7.12 -5.84
N LEU A 67 13.70 7.79 -4.72
CA LEU A 67 14.51 7.64 -3.51
C LEU A 67 14.60 6.18 -3.03
N PRO A 68 13.50 5.41 -2.91
CA PRO A 68 13.58 4.00 -2.51
C PRO A 68 14.33 3.14 -3.53
N PHE A 69 14.28 3.48 -4.83
CA PHE A 69 15.04 2.75 -5.86
C PHE A 69 16.54 2.80 -5.58
N GLY A 70 17.10 3.98 -5.33
CA GLY A 70 18.51 4.14 -5.01
C GLY A 70 18.93 3.44 -3.71
N ALA A 71 18.10 3.58 -2.67
CA ALA A 71 18.29 2.90 -1.39
C ALA A 71 18.34 1.37 -1.54
N LEU A 72 17.37 0.79 -2.26
CA LEU A 72 17.30 -0.66 -2.50
C LEU A 72 18.41 -1.16 -3.41
N ALA A 73 18.79 -0.38 -4.43
CA ALA A 73 19.90 -0.72 -5.34
C ALA A 73 21.20 -0.91 -4.56
N VAL A 74 21.53 0.02 -3.65
CA VAL A 74 22.73 -0.09 -2.81
C VAL A 74 22.73 -1.35 -1.94
N LEU A 75 21.57 -1.71 -1.38
CA LEU A 75 21.42 -2.95 -0.60
C LEU A 75 21.54 -4.21 -1.48
N ALA A 76 21.04 -4.17 -2.71
CA ALA A 76 21.07 -5.29 -3.66
C ALA A 76 22.46 -5.54 -4.25
N LEU A 77 23.25 -4.46 -4.43
CA LEU A 77 24.62 -4.48 -4.96
C LEU A 77 25.65 -4.97 -3.93
N HIS A 78 25.31 -4.93 -2.65
CA HIS A 78 26.14 -5.47 -1.58
C HIS A 78 26.24 -7.02 -1.68
N PRO A 79 27.40 -7.63 -1.37
CA PRO A 79 28.65 -7.00 -0.89
C PRO A 79 29.59 -6.55 -2.00
N ARG A 80 29.28 -6.85 -3.27
CA ARG A 80 30.21 -6.68 -4.39
C ARG A 80 30.58 -5.21 -4.62
N TRP A 81 29.61 -4.31 -4.51
CA TRP A 81 29.82 -2.87 -4.59
C TRP A 81 29.35 -2.21 -3.30
N ARG A 82 30.08 -1.19 -2.83
CA ARG A 82 29.85 -0.52 -1.55
C ARG A 82 30.16 0.97 -1.65
N GLY A 83 29.65 1.75 -0.70
CA GLY A 83 29.96 3.17 -0.57
C GLY A 83 29.69 3.94 -1.88
N VAL A 84 30.60 4.84 -2.24
CA VAL A 84 30.50 5.70 -3.43
C VAL A 84 30.29 4.88 -4.71
N ALA A 85 30.98 3.75 -4.89
CA ALA A 85 30.83 2.92 -6.08
C ALA A 85 29.40 2.37 -6.21
N ALA A 86 28.81 1.87 -5.12
CA ALA A 86 27.42 1.41 -5.13
C ALA A 86 26.44 2.56 -5.40
N THR A 87 26.70 3.75 -4.84
CA THR A 87 25.89 4.95 -5.08
C THR A 87 25.89 5.38 -6.54
N LEU A 88 27.08 5.43 -7.16
CA LEU A 88 27.20 5.79 -8.58
C LEU A 88 26.56 4.75 -9.50
N ILE A 89 26.72 3.45 -9.21
CA ILE A 89 26.05 2.38 -9.96
C ILE A 89 24.53 2.49 -9.79
N ALA A 90 24.02 2.73 -8.58
CA ALA A 90 22.59 2.91 -8.33
C ALA A 90 22.01 4.10 -9.12
N ALA A 91 22.74 5.22 -9.17
CA ALA A 91 22.36 6.38 -9.97
C ALA A 91 22.37 6.08 -11.47
N GLY A 92 23.40 5.39 -11.96
CA GLY A 92 23.46 4.95 -13.37
C GLY A 92 22.31 4.02 -13.75
N LEU A 93 21.98 3.04 -12.89
CA LEU A 93 20.83 2.16 -13.08
C LEU A 93 19.51 2.94 -13.10
N CYS A 94 19.38 3.97 -12.26
CA CYS A 94 18.21 4.84 -12.26
C CYS A 94 18.10 5.65 -13.55
N VAL A 95 19.20 6.26 -14.03
CA VAL A 95 19.22 7.02 -15.28
C VAL A 95 18.87 6.11 -16.46
N LEU A 96 19.39 4.89 -16.50
CA LEU A 96 19.06 3.91 -17.55
C LEU A 96 17.58 3.52 -17.50
N LEU A 97 17.05 3.18 -16.32
CA LEU A 97 15.65 2.80 -16.15
C LEU A 97 14.72 3.97 -16.48
N SER A 98 14.89 5.10 -15.79
CA SER A 98 14.05 6.30 -15.98
C SER A 98 14.17 6.82 -17.40
N GLY A 99 15.38 6.87 -17.97
CA GLY A 99 15.58 7.35 -19.34
C GLY A 99 14.91 6.45 -20.38
N SER A 100 14.86 5.14 -20.14
CA SER A 100 14.11 4.19 -20.98
C SER A 100 12.60 4.38 -20.82
N MET A 101 12.13 4.68 -19.60
CA MET A 101 10.71 4.96 -19.36
C MET A 101 10.27 6.26 -20.03
N GLU A 102 11.02 7.35 -19.87
CA GLU A 102 10.80 8.63 -20.57
C GLU A 102 10.78 8.43 -22.09
N ALA A 103 11.72 7.63 -22.61
CA ALA A 103 11.79 7.34 -24.03
C ALA A 103 10.55 6.63 -24.56
N LEU A 104 10.07 5.60 -23.86
CA LEU A 104 8.84 4.89 -24.20
C LEU A 104 7.59 5.78 -24.03
N GLN A 105 7.58 6.63 -23.00
CA GLN A 105 6.47 7.55 -22.73
C GLN A 105 6.29 8.63 -23.80
N THR A 106 7.28 8.85 -24.68
CA THR A 106 7.12 9.67 -25.89
C THR A 106 5.94 9.20 -26.76
N TYR A 107 5.59 7.92 -26.69
CA TYR A 107 4.50 7.31 -27.45
C TYR A 107 3.17 7.22 -26.67
N LEU A 108 3.11 7.75 -25.44
CA LEU A 108 1.92 7.77 -24.60
C LEU A 108 1.28 9.17 -24.66
N PRO A 109 0.09 9.35 -25.30
CA PRO A 109 -0.52 10.67 -25.47
C PRO A 109 -0.84 11.42 -24.17
N THR A 110 -0.99 10.68 -23.06
CA THR A 110 -1.28 11.24 -21.74
C THR A 110 -0.04 11.67 -20.95
N ARG A 111 1.17 11.49 -21.51
CA ARG A 111 2.44 11.77 -20.85
C ARG A 111 3.30 12.66 -21.74
N VAL A 112 4.13 13.47 -21.11
CA VAL A 112 5.11 14.31 -21.80
C VAL A 112 6.47 13.94 -21.25
N ALA A 113 7.29 13.29 -22.08
CA ALA A 113 8.65 12.94 -21.70
C ALA A 113 9.48 14.20 -21.39
N SER A 114 10.31 14.15 -20.35
CA SER A 114 10.96 15.34 -19.77
C SER A 114 12.38 15.08 -19.28
N ASN A 115 13.32 15.93 -19.70
CA ASN A 115 14.68 15.92 -19.16
C ASN A 115 14.72 16.32 -17.67
N LEU A 116 13.75 17.11 -17.21
CA LEU A 116 13.64 17.51 -15.82
C LEU A 116 13.15 16.36 -14.93
N ASP A 117 12.24 15.53 -15.43
CA ASP A 117 11.76 14.35 -14.70
C ASP A 117 12.89 13.33 -14.58
N LEU A 118 13.66 13.10 -15.65
CA LEU A 118 14.87 12.30 -15.61
C LEU A 118 15.87 12.81 -14.56
N ALA A 119 16.10 14.13 -14.50
CA ALA A 119 17.00 14.74 -13.51
C ALA A 119 16.48 14.59 -12.07
N ALA A 120 15.18 14.81 -11.85
CA ALA A 120 14.53 14.65 -10.55
C ALA A 120 14.57 13.19 -10.07
N ASN A 121 14.28 12.23 -10.96
CA ASN A 121 14.35 10.80 -10.68
C ASN A 121 15.78 10.38 -10.32
N ALA A 122 16.77 10.82 -11.10
CA ALA A 122 18.18 10.56 -10.82
C ALA A 122 18.64 11.16 -9.48
N LEU A 123 18.20 12.38 -9.15
CA LEU A 123 18.46 13.00 -7.85
C LEU A 123 17.84 12.20 -6.71
N GLY A 124 16.60 11.73 -6.86
CA GLY A 124 15.95 10.82 -5.91
C GLY A 124 16.78 9.59 -5.63
N ALA A 125 17.17 8.86 -6.68
CA ALA A 125 18.00 7.67 -6.54
C ALA A 125 19.37 7.96 -5.91
N LEU A 126 20.01 9.07 -6.28
CA LEU A 126 21.28 9.51 -5.66
C LEU A 126 21.13 9.74 -4.16
N LEU A 127 20.10 10.48 -3.74
CA LEU A 127 19.82 10.77 -2.33
C LEU A 127 19.53 9.50 -1.54
N GLY A 128 18.68 8.63 -2.07
CA GLY A 128 18.34 7.35 -1.42
C GLY A 128 19.55 6.43 -1.30
N ALA A 129 20.37 6.35 -2.34
CA ALA A 129 21.60 5.59 -2.33
C ALA A 129 22.63 6.15 -1.34
N ALA A 130 22.83 7.47 -1.33
CA ALA A 130 23.74 8.16 -0.41
C ALA A 130 23.31 8.01 1.06
N LEU A 131 22.01 8.01 1.34
CA LEU A 131 21.46 7.80 2.68
C LEU A 131 21.75 6.38 3.20
N VAL A 132 21.63 5.36 2.35
CA VAL A 132 21.72 3.96 2.76
C VAL A 132 23.14 3.40 2.68
N ALA A 133 23.98 3.88 1.77
CA ALA A 133 25.33 3.36 1.56
C ALA A 133 26.22 3.30 2.83
N PRO A 134 26.20 4.32 3.73
CA PRO A 134 26.92 4.24 5.01
C PRO A 134 26.34 3.20 5.97
N ALA A 135 25.02 2.96 5.90
CA ALA A 135 24.30 2.06 6.80
C ALA A 135 24.41 0.58 6.40
N THR A 136 24.76 0.26 5.15
CA THR A 136 24.81 -1.12 4.63
C THR A 136 25.64 -2.08 5.48
N GLY A 137 26.78 -1.61 6.02
CA GLY A 137 27.61 -2.43 6.90
C GLY A 137 26.93 -2.77 8.23
N ALA A 138 26.19 -1.83 8.82
CA ALA A 138 25.42 -2.09 10.04
C ALA A 138 24.21 -3.00 9.76
N LEU A 139 23.51 -2.73 8.66
CA LEU A 139 22.27 -3.42 8.27
C LEU A 139 22.51 -4.88 7.85
N LEU A 140 23.50 -5.12 6.98
CA LEU A 140 23.76 -6.40 6.34
C LEU A 140 24.96 -7.15 6.94
N ASP A 141 26.16 -6.53 7.01
CA ASP A 141 27.38 -7.24 7.45
C ASP A 141 27.35 -7.57 8.93
N ARG A 142 27.02 -6.58 9.77
CA ARG A 142 26.81 -6.79 11.20
C ARG A 142 25.48 -7.50 11.46
N GLY A 143 24.66 -7.77 10.44
CA GLY A 143 23.40 -8.51 10.57
C GLY A 143 22.38 -7.85 11.50
N ALA A 144 22.35 -6.52 11.64
CA ALA A 144 21.38 -5.86 12.53
C ALA A 144 19.94 -6.14 12.11
N LEU A 145 19.63 -6.09 10.80
CA LEU A 145 18.30 -6.43 10.29
C LEU A 145 17.94 -7.90 10.58
N ARG A 146 18.91 -8.80 10.41
CA ARG A 146 18.74 -10.23 10.69
C ARG A 146 18.50 -10.47 12.19
N ARG A 147 19.25 -9.79 13.06
CA ARG A 147 19.04 -9.83 14.52
C ARG A 147 17.67 -9.31 14.91
N LEU A 148 17.25 -8.15 14.37
CA LEU A 148 15.91 -7.60 14.62
C LEU A 148 14.82 -8.54 14.14
N ARG A 149 14.98 -9.12 12.94
CA ARG A 149 14.06 -10.10 12.36
C ARG A 149 13.87 -11.32 13.28
N PHE A 150 14.96 -11.86 13.82
CA PHE A 150 14.88 -13.01 14.73
C PHE A 150 14.46 -12.64 16.15
N ALA A 151 14.82 -11.45 16.63
CA ALA A 151 14.48 -10.99 17.97
C ALA A 151 13.00 -10.62 18.09
N TRP A 152 12.42 -10.00 17.06
CA TRP A 152 11.08 -9.40 17.14
C TRP A 152 10.01 -10.15 16.35
N PHE A 153 10.34 -10.94 15.33
CA PHE A 153 9.34 -11.55 14.46
C PHE A 153 9.43 -13.07 14.45
N GLU A 154 8.28 -13.74 14.35
CA GLU A 154 8.16 -15.20 14.31
C GLU A 154 8.78 -15.76 13.03
N ASP A 155 9.20 -17.02 13.04
CA ASP A 155 9.86 -17.64 11.88
C ASP A 155 8.89 -17.77 10.69
N ASP A 156 7.61 -18.07 10.95
CA ASP A 156 6.48 -18.04 10.00
C ASP A 156 5.90 -16.63 9.78
N GLY A 157 6.49 -15.60 10.39
CA GLY A 157 5.97 -14.22 10.40
C GLY A 157 6.13 -13.44 9.09
N ALA A 158 6.62 -14.05 8.01
CA ALA A 158 6.88 -13.35 6.74
C ALA A 158 5.59 -12.86 6.06
N THR A 159 4.59 -13.73 5.92
CA THR A 159 3.30 -13.39 5.29
C THR A 159 2.52 -12.32 6.05
N PRO A 160 2.28 -12.42 7.38
CA PRO A 160 1.60 -11.35 8.11
C PRO A 160 2.39 -10.04 8.12
N LEU A 161 3.71 -10.08 8.10
CA LEU A 161 4.53 -8.88 7.97
C LEU A 161 4.38 -8.22 6.59
N LEU A 162 4.31 -9.02 5.52
CA LEU A 162 4.03 -8.53 4.18
C LEU A 162 2.63 -7.90 4.10
N LEU A 163 1.60 -8.59 4.61
CA LEU A 163 0.24 -8.04 4.67
C LEU A 163 0.20 -6.74 5.47
N ALA A 164 0.79 -6.71 6.66
CA ALA A 164 0.87 -5.49 7.48
C ALA A 164 1.66 -4.36 6.80
N GLY A 165 2.71 -4.69 6.03
CA GLY A 165 3.51 -3.72 5.30
C GLY A 165 2.82 -3.16 4.05
N LEU A 166 1.93 -3.94 3.41
CA LEU A 166 1.16 -3.51 2.24
C LEU A 166 -0.09 -2.70 2.62
N TRP A 167 -0.66 -2.94 3.80
CA TRP A 167 -1.89 -2.28 4.24
C TRP A 167 -1.85 -0.73 4.20
N PRO A 168 -0.79 -0.05 4.68
CA PRO A 168 -0.71 1.41 4.62
C PRO A 168 -0.80 1.96 3.19
N PHE A 169 -0.34 1.19 2.19
CA PHE A 169 -0.41 1.56 0.78
C PHE A 169 -1.80 1.29 0.19
N ALA A 170 -2.49 0.24 0.64
CA ALA A 170 -3.85 -0.08 0.24
C ALA A 170 -4.80 1.08 0.59
N ILE A 171 -4.67 1.64 1.79
CA ILE A 171 -5.56 2.71 2.26
C ILE A 171 -5.24 4.09 1.67
N LEU A 172 -4.19 4.22 0.85
CA LEU A 172 -3.91 5.47 0.12
C LEU A 172 -4.95 5.72 -0.96
N PHE A 173 -5.59 4.64 -1.46
CA PHE A 173 -6.74 4.75 -2.32
C PHE A 173 -7.85 5.54 -1.60
N PRO A 174 -8.60 6.38 -2.32
CA PRO A 174 -9.65 7.21 -1.75
C PRO A 174 -10.84 6.31 -1.48
N SER A 175 -11.35 6.34 -0.26
CA SER A 175 -12.51 5.55 0.14
C SER A 175 -13.46 6.44 0.93
N PRO A 176 -14.79 6.23 0.81
CA PRO A 176 -15.79 6.95 1.60
C PRO A 176 -15.55 6.85 3.10
N PHE A 177 -15.05 5.71 3.56
CA PHE A 177 -14.77 5.48 4.97
C PHE A 177 -13.27 5.30 5.21
N LEU A 178 -12.74 5.87 6.29
CA LEU A 178 -11.35 5.68 6.66
C LEU A 178 -11.06 4.19 6.91
N PHE A 179 -10.03 3.66 6.23
CA PHE A 179 -9.64 2.24 6.21
C PHE A 179 -10.63 1.28 5.53
N GLY A 180 -11.79 1.74 5.08
CA GLY A 180 -12.75 0.93 4.35
C GLY A 180 -12.22 0.55 2.98
N ILE A 181 -11.74 -0.68 2.81
CA ILE A 181 -11.20 -1.21 1.56
C ILE A 181 -11.84 -2.57 1.24
N GLY A 182 -11.81 -2.98 -0.02
CA GLY A 182 -12.39 -4.25 -0.47
C GLY A 182 -13.80 -4.13 -1.06
N ASP A 183 -14.12 -2.95 -1.59
CA ASP A 183 -15.40 -2.57 -2.23
C ASP A 183 -15.57 -3.08 -3.67
N TRP A 184 -14.67 -3.92 -4.19
CA TRP A 184 -14.80 -4.41 -5.57
C TRP A 184 -16.12 -5.14 -5.87
N PRO A 185 -16.75 -5.90 -4.94
CA PRO A 185 -18.06 -6.48 -5.19
C PRO A 185 -19.13 -5.41 -5.41
N ALA A 186 -19.22 -4.39 -4.55
CA ALA A 186 -20.14 -3.26 -4.73
C ALA A 186 -19.84 -2.50 -6.04
N ALA A 187 -18.56 -2.24 -6.33
CA ALA A 187 -18.16 -1.58 -7.56
C ALA A 187 -18.44 -2.39 -8.84
N LEU A 188 -18.54 -3.72 -8.76
CA LEU A 188 -19.01 -4.55 -9.88
C LEU A 188 -20.52 -4.60 -9.95
N TRP A 189 -21.20 -4.66 -8.80
CA TRP A 189 -22.65 -4.62 -8.71
C TRP A 189 -23.21 -3.36 -9.35
N GLU A 190 -22.67 -2.19 -9.02
CA GLU A 190 -23.07 -0.89 -9.59
C GLU A 190 -22.83 -0.78 -11.11
N ARG A 191 -21.87 -1.54 -11.65
CA ARG A 191 -21.60 -1.58 -13.10
C ARG A 191 -22.52 -2.54 -13.85
N ALA A 192 -23.20 -3.44 -13.16
CA ALA A 192 -24.13 -4.35 -13.79
C ALA A 192 -25.43 -3.62 -14.12
N ASP A 193 -25.94 -3.79 -15.35
CA ASP A 193 -27.24 -3.25 -15.73
C ASP A 193 -28.36 -3.82 -14.85
N ALA A 194 -29.44 -3.06 -14.68
CA ALA A 194 -30.58 -3.43 -13.81
C ALA A 194 -31.12 -4.84 -14.10
N SER A 195 -31.23 -5.22 -15.38
CA SER A 195 -31.70 -6.56 -15.76
C SER A 195 -30.79 -7.70 -15.25
N MET A 196 -29.49 -7.47 -15.17
CA MET A 196 -28.53 -8.44 -14.63
C MET A 196 -28.65 -8.53 -13.11
N GLN A 197 -28.79 -7.38 -12.44
CA GLN A 197 -29.02 -7.32 -11.00
C GLN A 197 -30.32 -8.05 -10.63
N ASP A 198 -31.43 -7.76 -11.33
CA ASP A 198 -32.72 -8.42 -11.13
C ASP A 198 -32.62 -9.93 -11.36
N ALA A 199 -31.93 -10.36 -12.42
CA ALA A 199 -31.70 -11.76 -12.71
C ALA A 199 -30.92 -12.45 -11.59
N LEU A 200 -29.87 -11.83 -11.03
CA LEU A 200 -29.10 -12.38 -9.91
C LEU A 200 -29.93 -12.45 -8.63
N LEU A 201 -30.70 -11.41 -8.32
CA LEU A 201 -31.56 -11.37 -7.13
C LEU A 201 -32.71 -12.39 -7.22
N ALA A 202 -33.19 -12.73 -8.42
CA ALA A 202 -34.24 -13.72 -8.61
C ALA A 202 -33.86 -15.14 -8.14
N TRP A 203 -32.56 -15.45 -8.03
CA TRP A 203 -32.08 -16.72 -7.47
C TRP A 203 -32.10 -16.75 -5.93
N LEU A 204 -32.22 -15.59 -5.29
CA LEU A 204 -32.26 -15.48 -3.85
C LEU A 204 -33.70 -15.62 -3.33
N PRO A 205 -33.90 -16.21 -2.13
CA PRO A 205 -35.24 -16.28 -1.54
C PRO A 205 -35.83 -14.87 -1.38
N ALA A 206 -37.02 -14.63 -1.96
CA ALA A 206 -37.70 -13.33 -1.88
C ALA A 206 -37.90 -12.84 -0.43
N ALA A 207 -38.07 -13.77 0.51
CA ALA A 207 -38.17 -13.49 1.94
C ALA A 207 -36.93 -12.79 2.52
N TRP A 208 -35.76 -12.90 1.90
CA TRP A 208 -34.53 -12.28 2.37
C TRP A 208 -34.50 -10.77 2.10
N ARG A 209 -35.24 -10.28 1.08
CA ARG A 209 -35.33 -8.84 0.74
C ARG A 209 -33.96 -8.15 0.66
N VAL A 210 -33.02 -8.76 -0.06
CA VAL A 210 -31.62 -8.34 -0.10
C VAL A 210 -31.45 -6.91 -0.63
N GLY A 211 -32.30 -6.48 -1.57
CA GLY A 211 -32.29 -5.09 -2.08
C GLY A 211 -32.59 -4.03 -1.02
N GLU A 212 -33.29 -4.38 0.07
CA GLU A 212 -33.61 -3.46 1.18
C GLU A 212 -32.51 -3.44 2.27
N TRP A 213 -31.49 -4.30 2.16
CA TRP A 213 -30.46 -4.42 3.20
C TRP A 213 -29.62 -3.15 3.38
N PRO A 214 -29.15 -2.46 2.31
CA PRO A 214 -28.36 -1.24 2.46
C PRO A 214 -29.07 -0.19 3.32
N GLU A 215 -30.31 0.17 2.97
CA GLU A 215 -31.10 1.17 3.72
C GLU A 215 -31.41 0.72 5.14
N ARG A 216 -31.72 -0.57 5.33
CA ARG A 216 -32.03 -1.12 6.66
C ARG A 216 -30.81 -1.09 7.57
N VAL A 217 -29.65 -1.48 7.07
CA VAL A 217 -28.39 -1.49 7.82
C VAL A 217 -27.94 -0.06 8.09
N ASP A 218 -27.99 0.82 7.08
CA ASP A 218 -27.64 2.24 7.24
C ASP A 218 -28.40 2.87 8.42
N GLY A 219 -29.71 2.59 8.54
CA GLY A 219 -30.56 3.09 9.63
C GLY A 219 -30.27 2.56 11.05
N TRP A 220 -29.34 1.61 11.25
CA TRP A 220 -29.02 1.09 12.60
C TRP A 220 -28.14 2.03 13.42
N LEU A 221 -27.30 2.84 12.77
CA LEU A 221 -26.36 3.76 13.42
C LEU A 221 -26.38 5.11 12.70
N SER A 222 -25.83 6.15 13.33
CA SER A 222 -25.55 7.39 12.62
C SER A 222 -24.34 7.22 11.68
N ASP A 223 -24.18 8.12 10.71
CA ASP A 223 -23.01 8.15 9.80
C ASP A 223 -21.68 8.07 10.56
N SER A 224 -21.54 8.89 11.62
CA SER A 224 -20.34 8.86 12.48
C SER A 224 -20.20 7.55 13.26
N GLY A 225 -21.32 6.90 13.60
CA GLY A 225 -21.33 5.58 14.22
C GLY A 225 -20.82 4.50 13.26
N TRP A 226 -21.26 4.54 12.00
CA TRP A 226 -20.79 3.63 10.96
C TRP A 226 -19.33 3.84 10.59
N GLU A 227 -18.89 5.09 10.47
CA GLU A 227 -17.47 5.43 10.29
C GLU A 227 -16.60 4.88 11.43
N ALA A 228 -17.05 5.04 12.68
CA ALA A 228 -16.33 4.54 13.84
C ALA A 228 -16.28 3.00 13.88
N ALA A 229 -17.41 2.35 13.64
CA ALA A 229 -17.50 0.88 13.63
C ALA A 229 -16.62 0.28 12.52
N LEU A 230 -16.77 0.77 11.29
CA LEU A 230 -16.03 0.27 10.15
C LEU A 230 -14.52 0.54 10.27
N GLY A 231 -14.15 1.78 10.58
CA GLY A 231 -12.76 2.17 10.75
C GLY A 231 -12.10 1.39 11.90
N GLY A 232 -12.84 1.18 12.99
CA GLY A 232 -12.40 0.37 14.14
C GLY A 232 -12.17 -1.10 13.77
N LEU A 233 -13.11 -1.74 13.07
CA LEU A 233 -12.99 -3.13 12.62
C LEU A 233 -11.80 -3.33 11.68
N MET A 234 -11.63 -2.44 10.70
CA MET A 234 -10.54 -2.50 9.71
C MET A 234 -9.18 -2.28 10.37
N LEU A 235 -9.06 -1.25 11.22
CA LEU A 235 -7.82 -0.97 11.93
C LEU A 235 -7.47 -2.12 12.89
N PHE A 236 -8.45 -2.60 13.66
CA PHE A 236 -8.27 -3.73 14.56
C PHE A 236 -7.73 -4.95 13.82
N ALA A 237 -8.33 -5.32 12.68
CA ALA A 237 -7.87 -6.45 11.88
C ALA A 237 -6.42 -6.26 11.40
N ALA A 238 -6.09 -5.09 10.83
CA ALA A 238 -4.76 -4.79 10.31
C ALA A 238 -3.67 -4.84 11.40
N LEU A 239 -3.91 -4.21 12.56
CA LEU A 239 -2.97 -4.22 13.69
C LEU A 239 -2.85 -5.61 14.31
N THR A 240 -3.94 -6.38 14.32
CA THR A 240 -3.93 -7.74 14.82
C THR A 240 -3.10 -8.66 13.91
N ILE A 241 -3.24 -8.55 12.58
CA ILE A 241 -2.38 -9.23 11.60
C ILE A 241 -0.91 -8.86 11.82
N ALA A 242 -0.60 -7.58 11.99
CA ALA A 242 0.76 -7.13 12.28
C ALA A 242 1.31 -7.76 13.58
N SER A 243 0.49 -7.83 14.63
CA SER A 243 0.86 -8.43 15.91
C SER A 243 1.08 -9.95 15.85
N LEU A 244 0.47 -10.65 14.89
CA LEU A 244 0.67 -12.09 14.64
C LEU A 244 2.03 -12.39 14.03
N ALA A 245 2.67 -11.43 13.37
CA ALA A 245 4.05 -11.55 12.92
C ALA A 245 5.07 -11.44 14.07
N MET A 246 4.66 -10.90 15.23
CA MET A 246 5.58 -10.47 16.30
C MET A 246 5.72 -11.49 17.43
N ARG A 247 6.96 -11.74 17.86
CA ARG A 247 7.29 -12.52 19.07
C ARG A 247 6.83 -11.83 20.34
N SER A 248 6.68 -12.58 21.43
CA SER A 248 6.27 -12.05 22.74
C SER A 248 7.28 -11.05 23.34
N ARG A 249 8.57 -11.20 23.02
CA ARG A 249 9.65 -10.29 23.46
C ARG A 249 9.78 -9.01 22.62
N ALA A 250 9.05 -8.92 21.51
CA ALA A 250 9.08 -7.73 20.66
C ALA A 250 8.44 -6.54 21.39
N PRO A 251 8.85 -5.29 21.12
CA PRO A 251 8.19 -4.10 21.64
C PRO A 251 6.86 -3.85 20.89
N ARG A 252 5.91 -4.80 20.98
CA ARG A 252 4.68 -4.88 20.16
C ARG A 252 3.91 -3.57 20.15
N ILE A 253 3.65 -2.99 21.32
CA ILE A 253 2.92 -1.72 21.45
C ILE A 253 3.62 -0.60 20.66
N ARG A 254 4.93 -0.44 20.80
CA ARG A 254 5.70 0.60 20.07
C ARG A 254 5.66 0.38 18.57
N LEU A 255 5.74 -0.88 18.12
CA LEU A 255 5.64 -1.23 16.70
C LEU A 255 4.25 -0.94 16.13
N LEU A 256 3.18 -1.21 16.88
CA LEU A 256 1.82 -0.88 16.47
C LEU A 256 1.59 0.64 16.43
N ILE A 257 2.07 1.39 17.43
CA ILE A 257 2.04 2.87 17.42
C ILE A 257 2.77 3.40 16.19
N ALA A 258 3.98 2.89 15.92
CA ALA A 258 4.76 3.31 14.76
C ALA A 258 4.04 3.00 13.45
N LEU A 259 3.40 1.83 13.34
CA LEU A 259 2.62 1.45 12.16
C LEU A 259 1.44 2.39 11.95
N VAL A 260 0.64 2.68 12.99
CA VAL A 260 -0.50 3.61 12.90
C VAL A 260 -0.01 5.01 12.54
N ALA A 261 0.99 5.54 13.25
CA ALA A 261 1.52 6.87 13.01
C ALA A 261 2.06 7.01 11.58
N ALA A 262 2.87 6.05 11.12
CA ALA A 262 3.38 6.04 9.75
C ALA A 262 2.23 5.99 8.72
N THR A 263 1.21 5.18 8.98
CA THR A 263 0.03 5.04 8.13
C THR A 263 -0.76 6.34 8.02
N LEU A 264 -1.02 7.01 9.14
CA LEU A 264 -1.75 8.28 9.16
C LEU A 264 -0.95 9.41 8.48
N VAL A 265 0.38 9.43 8.66
CA VAL A 265 1.27 10.37 7.95
C VAL A 265 1.23 10.10 6.45
N LEU A 266 1.31 8.84 6.03
CA LEU A 266 1.19 8.44 4.63
C LEU A 266 -0.17 8.84 4.05
N LYS A 267 -1.27 8.60 4.78
CA LYS A 267 -2.62 8.98 4.36
C LYS A 267 -2.77 10.50 4.24
N ALA A 268 -2.24 11.26 5.20
CA ALA A 268 -2.23 12.72 5.18
C ALA A 268 -1.44 13.25 3.97
N ALA A 269 -0.23 12.72 3.74
CA ALA A 269 0.59 13.09 2.60
C ALA A 269 -0.09 12.75 1.26
N ALA A 270 -0.66 11.55 1.13
CA ALA A 270 -1.38 11.15 -0.07
C ALA A 270 -2.64 12.00 -0.30
N THR A 271 -3.38 12.35 0.75
CA THR A 271 -4.57 13.22 0.62
C THR A 271 -4.16 14.63 0.16
N PHE A 272 -3.10 15.18 0.75
CA PHE A 272 -2.53 16.45 0.32
C PHE A 272 -2.09 16.42 -1.14
N MET A 273 -1.43 15.34 -1.56
CA MET A 273 -0.96 15.18 -2.94
C MET A 273 -2.12 15.12 -3.94
N GLN A 274 -3.23 14.48 -3.56
CA GLN A 274 -4.39 14.26 -4.42
C GLN A 274 -5.36 15.46 -4.44
N SER A 275 -5.37 16.28 -3.38
CA SER A 275 -6.25 17.44 -3.24
C SER A 275 -5.81 18.63 -4.12
N ALA A 276 -6.75 19.23 -4.86
CA ALA A 276 -6.52 20.48 -5.57
C ALA A 276 -6.41 21.68 -4.61
N THR A 277 -7.12 21.63 -3.48
CA THR A 277 -7.24 22.70 -2.47
C THR A 277 -6.28 22.54 -1.29
N GLY A 278 -5.45 21.49 -1.28
CA GLY A 278 -4.44 21.25 -0.24
C GLY A 278 -5.01 20.62 1.05
N LEU A 279 -6.14 19.92 0.97
CA LEU A 279 -6.70 19.17 2.11
C LEU A 279 -5.75 18.06 2.56
N VAL A 280 -5.52 17.97 3.87
CA VAL A 280 -4.57 17.00 4.46
C VAL A 280 -5.28 15.92 5.27
N VAL A 281 -6.23 16.32 6.12
CA VAL A 281 -6.88 15.46 7.12
C VAL A 281 -8.41 15.48 7.02
N VAL A 282 -8.95 15.72 5.82
CA VAL A 282 -10.41 15.75 5.59
C VAL A 282 -11.09 14.41 5.95
N TRP A 283 -10.33 13.31 5.88
CA TRP A 283 -10.76 11.97 6.28
C TRP A 283 -10.83 11.77 7.81
N ALA A 284 -10.30 12.70 8.62
CA ALA A 284 -10.29 12.60 10.08
C ALA A 284 -11.57 13.20 10.69
N THR A 285 -12.72 12.72 10.25
CA THR A 285 -14.06 13.03 10.79
C THR A 285 -14.17 12.57 12.25
N PRO A 286 -15.18 13.04 13.01
CA PRO A 286 -15.40 12.56 14.38
C PRO A 286 -15.55 11.04 14.47
N GLY A 287 -16.29 10.43 13.53
CA GLY A 287 -16.45 8.98 13.44
C GLY A 287 -15.14 8.27 13.15
N ALA A 288 -14.38 8.74 12.16
CA ALA A 288 -13.08 8.16 11.83
C ALA A 288 -12.07 8.22 12.98
N ARG A 289 -12.03 9.32 13.75
CA ARG A 289 -11.18 9.45 14.95
C ARG A 289 -11.58 8.44 16.02
N LEU A 290 -12.87 8.33 16.30
CA LEU A 290 -13.39 7.34 17.24
C LEU A 290 -13.08 5.90 16.77
N GLY A 291 -13.17 5.63 15.46
CA GLY A 291 -12.77 4.35 14.89
C GLY A 291 -11.29 4.05 15.07
N ILE A 292 -10.40 5.04 14.91
CA ILE A 292 -8.97 4.88 15.22
C ILE A 292 -8.77 4.53 16.69
N GLU A 293 -9.42 5.26 17.60
CA GLU A 293 -9.30 5.05 19.05
C GLU A 293 -9.79 3.66 19.45
N LEU A 294 -10.99 3.26 19.02
CA LEU A 294 -11.61 1.97 19.33
C LEU A 294 -10.81 0.81 18.72
N GLY A 295 -10.44 0.90 17.44
CA GLY A 295 -9.69 -0.14 16.75
C GLY A 295 -8.29 -0.35 17.35
N PHE A 296 -7.62 0.75 17.70
CA PHE A 296 -6.31 0.68 18.37
C PHE A 296 -6.43 0.11 19.79
N ALA A 297 -7.39 0.57 20.59
CA ALA A 297 -7.63 0.06 21.94
C ALA A 297 -7.96 -1.45 21.91
N ALA A 298 -8.83 -1.88 21.00
CA ALA A 298 -9.15 -3.29 20.81
C ALA A 298 -7.91 -4.12 20.42
N ALA A 299 -7.04 -3.58 19.55
CA ALA A 299 -5.81 -4.26 19.15
C ALA A 299 -4.83 -4.41 20.32
N LEU A 300 -4.75 -3.42 21.22
CA LEU A 300 -3.94 -3.51 22.44
C LEU A 300 -4.48 -4.59 23.38
N VAL A 301 -5.80 -4.65 23.60
CA VAL A 301 -6.42 -5.71 24.40
C VAL A 301 -6.16 -7.08 23.79
N ALA A 302 -6.24 -7.21 22.46
CA ALA A 302 -5.96 -8.46 21.76
C ALA A 302 -4.52 -8.95 21.91
N LEU A 303 -3.57 -8.13 22.35
CA LEU A 303 -2.20 -8.59 22.65
C LEU A 303 -2.16 -9.57 23.84
N HIS A 304 -3.18 -9.55 24.71
CA HIS A 304 -3.33 -10.47 25.84
C HIS A 304 -4.07 -11.77 25.47
N VAL A 305 -4.61 -11.85 24.26
CA VAL A 305 -5.39 -12.99 23.77
C VAL A 305 -4.46 -14.00 23.09
N PRO A 306 -4.68 -15.32 23.26
CA PRO A 306 -3.91 -16.35 22.54
C PRO A 306 -3.94 -16.13 21.02
N ALA A 307 -2.84 -16.47 20.35
CA ALA A 307 -2.65 -16.17 18.92
C ALA A 307 -3.78 -16.72 18.02
N THR A 308 -4.32 -17.90 18.36
CA THR A 308 -5.44 -18.54 17.66
C THR A 308 -6.72 -17.72 17.71
N TRP A 309 -7.12 -17.31 18.91
CA TRP A 309 -8.29 -16.47 19.13
C TRP A 309 -8.09 -15.08 18.53
N ARG A 310 -6.88 -14.54 18.65
CA ARG A 310 -6.50 -13.27 18.04
C ARG A 310 -6.65 -13.30 16.52
N ALA A 311 -6.20 -14.38 15.85
CA ALA A 311 -6.41 -14.56 14.41
C ALA A 311 -7.90 -14.71 14.05
N THR A 312 -8.67 -15.44 14.87
CA THR A 312 -10.11 -15.63 14.68
C THR A 312 -10.85 -14.30 14.79
N LEU A 313 -10.57 -13.50 15.82
CA LEU A 313 -11.14 -12.17 16.01
C LEU A 313 -10.79 -11.22 14.86
N ALA A 314 -9.54 -11.24 14.38
CA ALA A 314 -9.14 -10.47 13.21
C ALA A 314 -9.90 -10.89 11.95
N ALA A 315 -10.12 -12.19 11.74
CA ALA A 315 -10.87 -12.71 10.61
C ALA A 315 -12.32 -12.25 10.65
N LEU A 316 -12.97 -12.37 11.81
CA LEU A 316 -14.35 -11.93 12.01
C LEU A 316 -14.50 -10.42 11.82
N ALA A 317 -13.58 -9.63 12.37
CA ALA A 317 -13.61 -8.18 12.22
C ALA A 317 -13.40 -7.74 10.76
N LEU A 318 -12.46 -8.39 10.06
CA LEU A 318 -12.18 -8.10 8.66
C LEU A 318 -13.36 -8.53 7.77
N LEU A 319 -13.96 -9.68 8.02
CA LEU A 319 -15.15 -10.16 7.31
C LEU A 319 -16.33 -9.21 7.51
N ALA A 320 -16.60 -8.82 8.76
CA ALA A 320 -17.65 -7.86 9.09
C ALA A 320 -17.41 -6.51 8.42
N GLY A 321 -16.19 -5.98 8.47
CA GLY A 321 -15.92 -4.70 7.84
C GLY A 321 -15.95 -4.77 6.31
N VAL A 322 -15.49 -5.86 5.66
CA VAL A 322 -15.63 -6.03 4.20
C VAL A 322 -17.11 -6.10 3.82
N ALA A 323 -17.94 -6.81 4.59
CA ALA A 323 -19.38 -6.83 4.36
C ALA A 323 -19.98 -5.43 4.49
N LEU A 324 -19.64 -4.67 5.54
CA LEU A 324 -20.13 -3.31 5.75
C LEU A 324 -19.67 -2.34 4.66
N VAL A 325 -18.41 -2.40 4.20
CA VAL A 325 -17.91 -1.59 3.06
C VAL A 325 -18.76 -1.80 1.80
N ASN A 326 -19.26 -3.01 1.59
CA ASN A 326 -20.05 -3.36 0.41
C ASN A 326 -21.56 -3.19 0.60
N LEU A 327 -22.03 -2.92 1.81
CA LEU A 327 -23.46 -2.76 2.13
C LEU A 327 -23.84 -1.32 2.41
N LEU A 328 -22.95 -0.54 3.04
CA LEU A 328 -23.26 0.83 3.44
C LEU A 328 -23.26 1.77 2.23
N PRO A 329 -24.26 2.67 2.12
CA PRO A 329 -24.30 3.64 1.06
C PRO A 329 -23.13 4.63 1.16
N VAL A 330 -22.71 5.17 0.01
CA VAL A 330 -21.66 6.18 -0.06
C VAL A 330 -22.20 7.51 0.49
N ASN A 331 -21.47 8.11 1.43
CA ASN A 331 -21.84 9.41 1.98
C ASN A 331 -21.70 10.52 0.91
N PRO A 332 -22.71 11.39 0.69
CA PRO A 332 -22.65 12.51 -0.26
C PRO A 332 -21.45 13.46 -0.07
N PHE A 333 -20.89 13.56 1.14
CA PHE A 333 -19.69 14.36 1.41
C PHE A 333 -18.43 13.81 0.73
N PHE A 334 -18.39 12.51 0.45
CA PHE A 334 -17.29 11.88 -0.26
C PHE A 334 -17.22 12.36 -1.72
N ASP A 335 -18.37 12.51 -2.38
CA ASP A 335 -18.43 13.00 -3.77
C ASP A 335 -17.91 14.43 -3.88
N PHE A 336 -18.25 15.29 -2.91
CA PHE A 336 -17.69 16.63 -2.81
C PHE A 336 -16.16 16.59 -2.66
N THR A 337 -15.66 15.69 -1.80
CA THR A 337 -14.20 15.51 -1.63
C THR A 337 -13.56 15.07 -2.95
N LEU A 338 -14.15 14.12 -3.67
CA LEU A 338 -13.65 13.57 -4.93
C LEU A 338 -13.67 14.59 -6.08
N SER A 339 -14.63 15.52 -6.11
CA SER A 339 -14.64 16.61 -7.09
C SER A 339 -13.47 17.59 -6.91
N GLY A 340 -12.95 17.72 -5.69
CA GLY A 340 -11.81 18.58 -5.37
C GLY A 340 -10.45 17.96 -5.72
N TRP A 341 -10.42 16.83 -6.41
CA TRP A 341 -9.20 16.06 -6.65
C TRP A 341 -8.54 16.35 -7.99
N ARG A 342 -7.20 16.23 -8.01
CA ARG A 342 -6.39 16.31 -9.24
C ARG A 342 -6.45 14.99 -10.00
N GLN A 343 -7.64 14.64 -10.50
CA GLN A 343 -7.94 13.31 -11.05
C GLN A 343 -6.96 12.85 -12.15
N GLY A 344 -6.46 13.76 -13.00
CA GLY A 344 -5.57 13.41 -14.11
C GLY A 344 -4.08 13.19 -13.76
N ARG A 345 -3.58 13.69 -12.62
CA ARG A 345 -2.12 13.71 -12.34
C ARG A 345 -1.62 12.42 -11.67
N TYR A 346 -2.49 11.71 -10.97
CA TYR A 346 -2.17 10.52 -10.17
C TYR A 346 -2.94 9.27 -10.58
N VAL A 347 -3.46 9.21 -11.81
CA VAL A 347 -4.24 8.07 -12.32
C VAL A 347 -3.52 6.74 -12.10
N HIS A 348 -2.21 6.70 -12.31
CA HIS A 348 -1.40 5.47 -12.24
C HIS A 348 -1.21 5.00 -10.79
N PHE A 349 -0.86 5.93 -9.91
CA PHE A 349 -0.74 5.67 -8.47
C PHE A 349 -2.10 5.23 -7.89
N ASN A 350 -3.17 5.92 -8.26
CA ASN A 350 -4.53 5.60 -7.82
C ASN A 350 -4.98 4.25 -8.34
N SER A 351 -4.62 3.88 -9.57
CA SER A 351 -4.94 2.56 -10.13
C SER A 351 -4.29 1.43 -9.35
N LEU A 352 -3.00 1.54 -9.04
CA LEU A 352 -2.31 0.54 -8.23
C LEU A 352 -2.84 0.48 -6.80
N ALA A 353 -3.01 1.64 -6.16
CA ALA A 353 -3.56 1.74 -4.81
C ALA A 353 -4.96 1.12 -4.76
N ARG A 354 -5.79 1.34 -5.80
CA ARG A 354 -7.12 0.71 -5.95
C ARG A 354 -7.03 -0.80 -6.01
N TRP A 355 -6.17 -1.34 -6.88
CA TRP A 355 -5.97 -2.79 -6.97
C TRP A 355 -5.54 -3.39 -5.64
N LEU A 356 -4.65 -2.70 -4.92
CA LEU A 356 -4.23 -3.14 -3.60
C LEU A 356 -5.36 -3.04 -2.57
N ALA A 357 -6.14 -1.95 -2.56
CA ALA A 357 -7.33 -1.79 -1.72
C ALA A 357 -8.36 -2.89 -1.98
N TRP A 358 -8.55 -3.28 -3.24
CA TRP A 358 -9.46 -4.35 -3.62
C TRP A 358 -8.98 -5.72 -3.16
N ILE A 359 -7.70 -6.05 -3.33
CA ILE A 359 -7.18 -7.41 -3.12
C ILE A 359 -6.77 -7.66 -1.67
N TRP A 360 -6.20 -6.65 -0.99
CA TRP A 360 -5.62 -6.80 0.34
C TRP A 360 -6.55 -7.46 1.37
N PRO A 361 -7.81 -7.03 1.57
CA PRO A 361 -8.65 -7.60 2.62
C PRO A 361 -8.99 -9.07 2.34
N TYR A 362 -9.18 -9.46 1.08
CA TYR A 362 -9.44 -10.86 0.71
C TYR A 362 -8.21 -11.74 0.87
N ALA A 363 -7.03 -11.24 0.48
CA ALA A 363 -5.76 -11.94 0.72
C ALA A 363 -5.50 -12.14 2.22
N ALA A 364 -5.78 -11.12 3.04
CA ALA A 364 -5.69 -11.20 4.49
C ALA A 364 -6.70 -12.18 5.09
N LEU A 365 -7.95 -12.22 4.60
CA LEU A 365 -8.95 -13.20 5.02
C LEU A 365 -8.54 -14.64 4.69
N ILE A 366 -8.04 -14.90 3.48
CA ILE A 366 -7.53 -16.24 3.09
C ILE A 366 -6.42 -16.68 4.04
N TRP A 367 -5.44 -15.81 4.30
CA TRP A 367 -4.34 -16.11 5.20
C TRP A 367 -4.80 -16.33 6.65
N LEU A 368 -5.71 -15.50 7.15
CA LEU A 368 -6.29 -15.67 8.48
C LEU A 368 -7.07 -16.98 8.60
N GLY A 369 -7.86 -17.33 7.57
CA GLY A 369 -8.59 -18.59 7.48
C GLY A 369 -7.67 -19.80 7.57
N GLN A 370 -6.61 -19.84 6.76
CA GLN A 370 -5.58 -20.89 6.81
C GLN A 370 -4.91 -20.99 8.19
N ARG A 371 -4.59 -19.84 8.80
CA ARG A 371 -3.97 -19.81 10.12
C ARG A 371 -4.88 -20.34 11.22
N VAL A 372 -6.17 -19.97 11.18
CA VAL A 372 -7.18 -20.47 12.11
C VAL A 372 -7.36 -21.98 11.89
N GLU A 373 -7.58 -22.42 10.66
CA GLU A 373 -7.72 -23.84 10.32
C GLU A 373 -6.54 -24.68 10.87
N HIS A 374 -5.30 -24.27 10.61
CA HIS A 374 -4.12 -24.97 11.11
C HIS A 374 -4.00 -25.02 12.65
N ALA A 375 -4.56 -24.02 13.34
CA ALA A 375 -4.51 -23.93 14.79
C ALA A 375 -5.61 -24.76 15.48
N TRP A 376 -6.74 -24.98 14.81
CA TRP A 376 -7.90 -25.71 15.35
C TRP A 376 -7.94 -27.18 14.93
N LEU A 377 -7.32 -27.55 13.79
CA LEU A 377 -7.26 -28.94 13.36
C LEU A 377 -6.24 -29.77 14.19
N PRO A 378 -6.64 -30.96 14.69
CA PRO A 378 -5.74 -31.92 15.32
C PRO A 378 -4.56 -32.27 14.42
N ALA A 379 -3.39 -32.53 15.01
CA ALA A 379 -2.16 -32.80 14.26
C ALA A 379 -2.27 -33.97 13.27
N ALA A 380 -3.17 -34.91 13.53
CA ALA A 380 -3.41 -36.10 12.70
C ALA A 380 -4.14 -35.82 11.37
N LEU A 381 -4.82 -34.67 11.23
CA LEU A 381 -5.58 -34.31 10.02
C LEU A 381 -4.84 -33.34 9.10
N ARG A 382 -3.61 -32.95 9.46
CA ARG A 382 -2.73 -32.10 8.64
C ARG A 382 -2.00 -32.96 7.60
N ARG A 383 -2.67 -33.36 6.52
CA ARG A 383 -2.06 -34.00 5.35
C ARG A 383 -2.01 -33.06 4.17
#